data_AF-A0AAQ6A1K8-F1
#
_entry.id   AF-A0AAQ6A1K8-F1
#
_cell.length_a   1.000
_cell.length_b   1.000
_cell.length_c   1.000
_cell.angle_alpha   90.00
_cell.angle_beta   90.00
_cell.angle_gamma   90.00
#
_symmetry.space_group_name_H-M   'P 1'
#
loop_
_entity.id
_entity.type
_entity.pdbx_description
1 polymer ?
#
loop_
_entity_poly.entity_id
_entity_poly.type
_entity_poly.pdbx_seq_one_letter_code
_entity_poly.pdbx_strand_id
1 'polypeptide(L)' 'MSNIYESAEATLGFISSPCLTKVELRVACRGIADRDALSKPDPCVVLKMQSHGQWFEVR' A
#
# COMPACT_ATOMS: atom_id res chain seq x y z
N MET A 1 3.65 16.19 -29.21
CA MET A 1 2.71 15.57 -28.25
C MET A 1 3.25 15.90 -26.87
N SER A 2 2.92 17.09 -26.41
CA SER A 2 3.59 17.74 -25.29
C SER A 2 2.62 17.74 -24.10
N ASN A 3 2.93 16.91 -23.12
CA ASN A 3 2.80 17.17 -21.69
C ASN A 3 1.46 17.71 -21.14
N ILE A 4 0.33 17.08 -21.49
CA ILE A 4 -0.91 17.24 -20.70
C ILE A 4 -0.75 16.71 -19.25
N TYR A 5 0.23 15.84 -19.03
CA TYR A 5 0.60 15.32 -17.70
C TYR A 5 1.43 16.31 -16.86
N GLU A 6 2.20 17.20 -17.48
CA GLU A 6 3.06 18.15 -16.77
C GLU A 6 2.31 19.41 -16.31
N SER A 7 1.19 19.74 -16.97
CA SER A 7 0.30 20.82 -16.52
C SER A 7 -0.57 20.44 -15.32
N ALA A 8 -0.78 19.15 -15.05
CA ALA A 8 -1.57 18.72 -13.90
C ALA A 8 -0.81 18.91 -12.57
N GLU A 9 0.51 18.68 -12.55
CA GLU A 9 1.34 18.86 -11.35
C GLU A 9 1.36 20.31 -10.81
N ALA A 10 1.16 21.32 -11.68
CA ALA A 10 1.37 22.72 -11.34
C ALA A 10 0.16 23.45 -10.72
N THR A 11 -1.05 22.88 -10.71
CA THR A 11 -2.27 23.66 -10.41
C THR A 11 -2.94 23.32 -9.07
N LEU A 12 -2.63 22.19 -8.43
CA LEU A 12 -3.28 21.82 -7.17
C LEU A 12 -2.26 21.04 -6.32
N GLY A 13 -1.81 21.64 -5.22
CA GLY A 13 -0.92 21.02 -4.22
C GLY A 13 -1.50 19.81 -3.47
N PHE A 14 -2.45 19.10 -4.08
CA PHE A 14 -3.03 17.85 -3.63
C PHE A 14 -3.78 17.18 -4.81
N ILE A 15 -3.12 16.95 -5.96
CA ILE A 15 -3.73 16.10 -6.99
C ILE A 15 -3.43 14.66 -6.62
N SER A 16 -4.42 13.99 -6.02
CA SER A 16 -4.47 12.54 -6.13
C SER A 16 -4.50 12.23 -7.63
N SER A 17 -3.40 11.69 -8.18
CA SER A 17 -3.39 11.18 -9.55
C SER A 17 -4.69 10.39 -9.80
N PRO A 18 -5.39 10.61 -10.92
CA PRO A 18 -6.65 9.94 -11.16
C PRO A 18 -6.43 8.44 -11.03
N CYS A 19 -7.22 7.80 -10.18
CA CYS A 19 -7.16 6.35 -9.99
C CYS A 19 -7.45 5.66 -11.33
N LEU A 20 -6.39 5.24 -12.02
CA LEU A 20 -6.51 4.64 -13.35
C LEU A 20 -7.19 3.27 -13.30
N THR A 21 -6.95 2.50 -12.24
CA THR A 21 -7.54 1.18 -12.02
C THR A 21 -7.52 0.85 -10.53
N LYS A 22 -8.56 0.15 -10.05
CA LYS A 22 -8.65 -0.37 -8.68
C LYS A 22 -8.44 -1.88 -8.69
N VAL A 23 -7.68 -2.38 -7.72
CA VAL A 23 -7.46 -3.81 -7.53
C VAL A 23 -7.89 -4.23 -6.12
N GLU A 24 -8.22 -5.50 -5.96
CA GLU A 24 -8.48 -6.12 -4.66
C GLU A 24 -7.30 -7.02 -4.29
N LEU A 25 -6.74 -6.83 -3.10
CA LEU A 25 -5.69 -7.68 -2.55
C LEU A 25 -6.30 -8.58 -1.47
N ARG A 26 -6.08 -9.89 -1.58
CA ARG A 26 -6.46 -10.88 -0.56
C ARG A 26 -5.21 -11.50 0.03
N VAL A 27 -5.08 -11.47 1.35
CA VAL A 27 -3.94 -12.04 2.06
C VAL A 27 -4.42 -13.13 2.99
N ALA A 28 -3.74 -14.27 2.98
CA ALA A 28 -3.97 -15.39 3.88
C ALA A 28 -2.63 -15.96 4.35
N CYS A 29 -2.54 -16.27 5.63
CA CYS A 29 -1.37 -16.90 6.21
C CYS A 29 -1.65 -18.39 6.46
N ARG A 30 -0.71 -19.28 6.13
CA ARG A 30 -0.80 -20.72 6.42
C ARG A 30 0.51 -21.19 7.03
N GLY A 31 0.43 -22.14 7.97
CA GLY A 31 1.61 -22.74 8.59
C GLY A 31 2.48 -21.74 9.35
N ILE A 32 1.88 -20.74 9.99
CA ILE A 32 2.63 -19.81 10.84
C ILE A 32 3.19 -20.60 12.02
N ALA A 33 4.49 -20.46 12.25
CA ALA A 33 5.15 -21.10 13.37
C ALA A 33 4.63 -20.53 14.69
N ASP A 34 4.41 -21.43 15.65
CA ASP A 34 4.10 -21.03 17.02
C ASP A 34 5.31 -20.28 17.60
N ARG A 35 5.04 -19.26 18.41
CA ARG A 35 6.10 -18.50 19.10
C ARG A 35 6.75 -19.36 20.19
N ASP A 36 5.94 -20.18 20.86
CA ASP A 36 6.32 -21.13 21.88
C ASP A 36 5.31 -22.29 21.89
N ALA A 37 5.64 -23.41 22.55
CA ALA A 37 4.83 -24.65 22.49
C ALA A 37 3.41 -24.54 23.09
N LEU A 38 3.09 -23.42 23.75
CA LEU A 38 1.82 -23.23 24.46
C LEU A 38 0.98 -22.08 23.89
N SER A 39 1.49 -21.33 22.91
CA SER A 39 0.78 -20.19 22.31
C SER A 39 0.46 -20.45 20.85
N LYS A 40 -0.82 -20.25 20.50
CA LYS A 40 -1.22 -20.16 19.10
C LYS A 40 -0.81 -18.80 18.54
N PRO A 41 -0.38 -18.72 17.27
CA PRO A 41 -0.03 -17.46 16.63
C PRO A 41 -1.28 -16.58 16.44
N ASP A 42 -1.11 -15.28 16.65
CA ASP A 42 -2.11 -14.23 16.37
C ASP A 42 -1.59 -13.33 15.24
N PRO A 43 -1.79 -13.72 13.95
CA PRO A 43 -1.19 -13.02 12.83
C PRO A 43 -1.88 -11.69 12.52
N CYS A 44 -1.07 -10.67 12.30
CA CYS A 44 -1.50 -9.37 11.80
C CYS A 44 -0.77 -9.06 10.49
N VAL A 45 -1.50 -8.61 9.48
CA VAL A 45 -0.96 -8.19 8.17
C VAL A 45 -1.08 -6.68 8.07
N VAL A 46 0.04 -6.00 7.78
CA VAL A 46 0.08 -4.56 7.57
C VAL A 46 0.52 -4.28 6.14
N LEU A 47 -0.33 -3.58 5.37
CA LEU A 47 -0.01 -3.14 4.02
C LEU A 47 0.65 -1.76 4.07
N LYS A 48 1.83 -1.64 3.46
CA LYS A 48 2.58 -0.38 3.38
C LYS A 48 2.91 -0.03 1.95
N MET A 49 2.92 1.26 1.65
CA MET A 49 3.41 1.82 0.39
C MET A 49 4.75 2.49 0.64
N GLN A 50 5.70 2.24 -0.27
CA GLN A 50 6.98 2.93 -0.28
C GLN A 50 6.94 4.08 -1.28
N SER A 51 7.27 5.28 -0.83
CA SER A 51 7.39 6.46 -1.69
C SER A 51 8.50 7.36 -1.15
N HIS A 52 9.36 7.88 -2.02
CA HIS A 52 10.46 8.78 -1.65
C HIS A 52 11.35 8.26 -0.50
N GLY A 53 11.60 6.94 -0.46
CA GLY A 53 12.41 6.30 0.58
C GLY A 53 11.70 6.14 1.95
N GLN A 54 10.44 6.54 2.06
CA GLN A 54 9.63 6.42 3.26
C GLN A 54 8.54 5.36 3.10
N TRP A 55 8.18 4.71 4.20
CA TRP A 55 7.10 3.74 4.27
C TRP A 55 5.92 4.32 5.02
N PHE A 56 4.71 4.15 4.49
CA PHE A 56 3.48 4.54 5.15
C PHE A 56 2.42 3.45 5.01
N GLU A 57 1.55 3.35 6.00
CA GLU A 57 0.45 2.41 5.98
C GLU A 57 -0.61 2.85 4.96
N VAL A 58 -1.04 1.91 4.14
CA VAL A 58 -2.11 2.12 3.17
C VAL A 58 -3.43 1.83 3.86
N ARG A 59 -4.32 2.82 3.91
CA ARG A 59 -5.69 2.68 4.41
C ARG A 59 -6.68 2.44 3.28
#